data_AF-A0A4P9XTV0-F1
#
_entry.id   AF-A0A4P9XTV0-F1
#
_cell.length_a   1.000
_cell.length_b   1.000
_cell.length_c   1.000
_cell.angle_alpha   90.00
_cell.angle_beta   90.00
_cell.angle_gamma   90.00
#
_symmetry.space_group_name_H-M   'P 1'
#
loop_
_entity.id
_entity.type
_entity.pdbx_description
1 polymer ?
#
loop_
_entity_poly.entity_id
_entity_poly.type
_entity_poly.pdbx_seq_one_letter_code
_entity_poly.pdbx_strand_id
1 'polypeptide(L)'
;MVYVGSIGQHRINSGLAHYRFIDKYNPGYLFKPNYWKVVSADGIASHLGSLCHAIEDNWDVLVYETFSLGKDVPTPDAKEKYAAEKRCCLFEEQYKKHNTDFYDMAVQYAYNEFLEAIKPMQKEIAAKGMENEHLEQLLKYQRNAMATFNVAVEYHRDDMYEANRDKLSSMCSNRITLLAYNQTPWNSTSFSIQLFVDRALQMRENAIQERTQQEVEQRMKNIDSATAQIMAKFDEQRTEICHLKAIVAKNDAEISNHIDMNSMLKAVNNYQDKDISRLETANSEKDDIISALKVANSMLESANNEKDEAINMLKAANSEKDVVIHALETEAEAQDELIAACRKDVSKLRTVIDRQDTVIDELASVICGQETVINEQQEMAGAQENKMKAHQLVADQLKTTIEEQRTLIRQHEESIKGQTGQIDALLAQVAKKEADIARASKEVAELGAALACLVNAQHEKEVS
;
A
#
# COMPACT_ATOMS: atom_id res chain seq x y z
N MET A 1 68.31 -23.98 -14.67
CA MET A 1 69.19 -25.16 -14.60
C MET A 1 68.44 -26.31 -15.27
N VAL A 2 68.65 -26.50 -16.57
CA VAL A 2 67.96 -27.51 -17.40
C VAL A 2 69.04 -28.19 -18.25
N TYR A 3 69.11 -29.51 -18.13
CA TYR A 3 70.06 -30.40 -18.80
C TYR A 3 69.81 -30.41 -20.31
N VAL A 4 70.85 -30.18 -21.11
CA VAL A 4 70.85 -30.43 -22.56
C VAL A 4 71.63 -31.73 -22.79
N GLY A 5 70.92 -32.79 -23.18
CA GLY A 5 71.50 -34.07 -23.56
C GLY A 5 71.83 -34.10 -25.06
N SER A 6 73.08 -34.43 -25.40
CA SER A 6 73.57 -34.66 -26.76
C SER A 6 72.80 -35.78 -27.47
N ILE A 7 72.21 -35.48 -28.62
CA ILE A 7 71.72 -36.48 -29.58
C ILE A 7 72.88 -36.85 -30.51
N GLY A 8 73.29 -38.12 -30.44
CA GLY A 8 74.30 -38.71 -31.30
C GLY A 8 73.84 -38.83 -32.75
N GLN A 9 74.71 -38.42 -33.66
CA GLN A 9 74.48 -38.40 -35.09
C GLN A 9 74.70 -39.81 -35.68
N HIS A 10 73.65 -40.63 -35.71
CA HIS A 10 73.67 -41.91 -36.41
C HIS A 10 73.67 -41.69 -37.92
N ARG A 11 74.81 -41.93 -38.58
CA ARG A 11 74.88 -42.11 -40.03
C ARG A 11 74.06 -43.35 -40.40
N ILE A 12 72.88 -43.15 -40.98
CA ILE A 12 72.07 -44.21 -41.58
C ILE A 12 72.80 -44.70 -42.83
N ASN A 13 73.17 -45.98 -42.83
CA ASN A 13 73.83 -46.65 -43.95
C ASN A 13 72.81 -46.83 -45.09
N SER A 14 72.77 -45.88 -46.03
CA SER A 14 71.78 -45.82 -47.12
C SER A 14 71.77 -47.05 -48.05
N GLY A 15 72.88 -47.79 -48.13
CA GLY A 15 72.97 -49.00 -48.94
C GLY A 15 72.09 -50.16 -48.45
N LEU A 16 71.83 -50.26 -47.15
CA LEU A 16 71.06 -51.35 -46.55
C LEU A 16 69.55 -51.20 -46.80
N ALA A 17 69.07 -49.97 -47.00
CA ALA A 17 67.67 -49.73 -47.35
C ALA A 17 67.39 -50.19 -48.78
N HIS A 18 68.28 -49.92 -49.73
CA HIS A 18 68.09 -50.24 -51.15
C HIS A 18 67.88 -51.75 -51.40
N TYR A 19 68.65 -52.61 -50.72
CA TYR A 19 68.49 -54.07 -50.85
C TYR A 19 67.13 -54.58 -50.37
N ARG A 20 66.52 -53.93 -49.36
CA ARG A 20 65.19 -54.31 -48.87
C ARG A 20 64.05 -53.98 -49.83
N PHE A 21 64.27 -53.11 -50.82
CA PHE A 21 63.25 -52.74 -51.81
C PHE A 21 63.35 -53.54 -53.11
N ILE A 22 64.53 -54.08 -53.45
CA ILE A 22 64.77 -54.72 -54.75
C ILE A 22 64.94 -56.23 -54.64
N ASP A 23 65.59 -56.71 -53.58
CA ASP A 23 65.87 -58.13 -53.42
C ASP A 23 64.72 -58.84 -52.71
N LYS A 24 63.86 -59.49 -53.50
CA LYS A 24 62.71 -60.28 -53.00
C LYS A 24 63.11 -61.46 -52.11
N TYR A 25 64.37 -61.88 -52.12
CA TYR A 25 64.89 -62.96 -51.28
C TYR A 25 65.52 -62.43 -49.99
N ASN A 26 65.62 -61.10 -49.83
CA ASN A 26 66.06 -60.50 -48.59
C ASN A 26 64.99 -60.75 -47.50
N PRO A 27 65.34 -61.29 -46.33
CA PRO A 27 64.36 -61.51 -45.24
C PRO A 27 63.76 -60.20 -44.70
N GLY A 28 64.40 -59.06 -44.98
CA GLY A 28 63.88 -57.72 -44.73
C GLY A 28 63.16 -57.09 -45.93
N TYR A 29 62.79 -57.86 -46.97
CA TYR A 29 62.09 -57.35 -48.15
C TYR A 29 60.77 -56.68 -47.75
N LEU A 30 60.61 -55.44 -48.19
CA LEU A 30 59.54 -54.55 -47.73
C LEU A 30 58.20 -54.85 -48.41
N PHE A 31 58.19 -55.26 -49.68
CA PHE A 31 56.96 -55.48 -50.43
C PHE A 31 56.44 -56.90 -50.25
N LYS A 32 55.90 -57.21 -49.07
CA LYS A 32 55.17 -58.45 -48.84
C LYS A 32 53.83 -58.45 -49.61
N PRO A 33 53.38 -59.60 -50.14
CA PRO A 33 52.08 -59.71 -50.81
C PRO A 33 50.91 -59.17 -49.99
N ASN A 34 50.97 -59.27 -48.65
CA ASN A 34 49.93 -58.77 -47.74
C ASN A 34 49.80 -57.23 -47.75
N TYR A 35 50.76 -56.50 -48.33
CA TYR A 35 50.66 -55.05 -48.55
C TYR A 35 50.07 -54.70 -49.92
N TRP A 36 49.86 -55.69 -50.78
CA TRP A 36 49.29 -55.45 -52.10
C TRP A 36 47.80 -55.29 -51.94
N LYS A 37 47.32 -54.06 -52.16
CA LYS A 37 45.91 -53.89 -52.47
C LYS A 37 45.68 -54.51 -53.84
N VAL A 38 44.70 -55.39 -53.88
CA VAL A 38 44.25 -56.13 -55.04
C VAL A 38 43.51 -55.13 -55.93
N VAL A 39 44.28 -54.26 -56.61
CA VAL A 39 43.86 -53.27 -57.61
C VAL A 39 44.84 -53.37 -58.78
N SER A 40 44.34 -53.49 -60.01
CA SER A 40 45.20 -53.53 -61.19
C SER A 40 46.00 -52.23 -61.34
N ALA A 41 47.17 -52.31 -61.97
CA ALA A 41 48.01 -51.12 -62.21
C ALA A 41 47.25 -50.03 -62.97
N ASP A 42 46.44 -50.39 -63.95
CA ASP A 42 45.61 -49.45 -64.72
C ASP A 42 44.40 -48.91 -63.92
N GLY A 43 43.95 -49.67 -62.90
CA GLY A 43 42.85 -49.30 -62.03
C GLY A 43 43.26 -48.44 -60.83
N ILE A 44 44.56 -48.32 -60.55
CA ILE A 44 45.05 -47.67 -59.32
C ILE A 44 44.70 -46.18 -59.27
N ALA A 45 44.77 -45.48 -60.40
CA ALA A 45 44.44 -44.06 -60.47
C ALA A 45 42.96 -43.80 -60.19
N SER A 46 42.09 -44.63 -60.76
CA SER A 46 40.64 -44.59 -60.51
C SER A 46 40.33 -44.91 -59.05
N HIS A 47 40.96 -45.96 -58.49
CA HIS A 47 40.80 -46.35 -57.09
C HIS A 47 41.20 -45.23 -56.12
N LEU A 48 42.36 -44.62 -56.33
CA LEU A 48 42.82 -43.49 -55.51
C LEU A 48 41.91 -42.28 -55.68
N GLY A 49 41.41 -42.01 -56.89
CA GLY A 49 40.45 -40.94 -57.16
C GLY A 49 39.16 -41.12 -56.35
N SER A 50 38.54 -42.30 -56.40
CA SER A 50 37.34 -42.61 -55.61
C SER A 50 37.59 -42.55 -54.11
N LEU A 51 38.75 -43.03 -53.64
CA LEU A 51 39.13 -42.92 -52.24
C LEU A 51 39.26 -41.46 -51.79
N CYS A 52 39.86 -40.60 -52.61
CA CYS A 52 39.99 -39.17 -52.31
C CYS A 52 38.62 -38.50 -52.23
N HIS A 53 37.72 -38.75 -53.19
CA HIS A 53 36.37 -38.18 -53.18
C HIS A 53 35.60 -38.62 -51.93
N ALA A 54 35.66 -39.91 -51.57
CA ALA A 54 35.00 -40.42 -50.37
C ALA A 54 35.55 -39.81 -49.07
N ILE A 55 36.86 -39.54 -49.01
CA ILE A 55 37.50 -38.85 -47.88
C ILE A 55 37.07 -37.39 -47.84
N GLU A 56 37.01 -36.69 -48.98
CA GLU A 56 36.58 -35.30 -49.08
C GLU A 56 35.11 -35.13 -48.70
N ASP A 57 34.22 -35.93 -49.27
CA ASP A 57 32.76 -35.86 -49.07
C ASP A 57 32.33 -36.22 -47.63
N ASN A 58 33.16 -36.99 -46.91
CA ASN A 58 32.89 -37.43 -45.55
C ASN A 58 33.94 -36.95 -44.54
N TRP A 59 34.72 -35.93 -44.90
CA TRP A 59 35.85 -35.46 -44.08
C TRP A 59 35.40 -35.07 -42.67
N ASP A 60 34.25 -34.39 -42.55
CA ASP A 60 33.71 -33.95 -41.27
C ASP A 60 33.33 -35.13 -40.35
N VAL A 61 32.77 -36.20 -40.92
CA VAL A 61 32.47 -37.44 -40.18
C VAL A 61 33.77 -38.12 -39.73
N LEU A 62 34.73 -38.22 -40.64
CA LEU A 62 36.00 -38.91 -40.41
C LEU A 62 36.86 -38.18 -39.36
N VAL A 63 36.92 -36.85 -39.42
CA VAL A 63 37.65 -36.02 -38.45
C VAL A 63 37.00 -36.06 -37.08
N TYR A 64 35.67 -36.02 -37.02
CA TYR A 64 34.94 -36.13 -35.75
C TYR A 64 35.18 -37.50 -35.09
N GLU A 65 35.06 -38.60 -35.83
CA GLU A 65 35.22 -39.94 -35.26
C GLU A 65 36.67 -40.30 -34.92
N THR A 66 37.63 -39.90 -35.75
CA THR A 66 39.03 -40.34 -35.60
C THR A 66 39.83 -39.42 -34.69
N PHE A 67 39.59 -38.11 -34.77
CA PHE A 67 40.41 -37.11 -34.10
C PHE A 67 39.66 -36.33 -33.01
N SER A 68 38.33 -36.54 -32.87
CA SER A 68 37.48 -35.78 -31.92
C SER A 68 37.62 -34.26 -32.08
N LEU A 69 37.94 -33.81 -33.30
CA LEU A 69 38.42 -32.44 -33.58
C LEU A 69 37.40 -31.58 -34.34
N GLY A 70 36.16 -32.04 -34.52
CA GLY A 70 35.07 -31.30 -35.15
C GLY A 70 34.29 -30.43 -34.15
N LYS A 71 34.00 -29.17 -34.52
CA LYS A 71 33.15 -28.26 -33.72
C LYS A 71 31.69 -28.68 -33.71
N ASP A 72 31.24 -29.37 -34.77
CA ASP A 72 29.86 -29.79 -34.95
C ASP A 72 29.78 -31.31 -34.98
N VAL A 73 28.84 -31.87 -34.22
CA VAL A 73 28.56 -33.31 -34.20
C VAL A 73 27.92 -33.69 -35.53
N PRO A 74 28.49 -34.63 -36.32
CA PRO A 74 27.90 -35.04 -37.59
C PRO A 74 26.47 -35.54 -37.40
N THR A 75 25.57 -35.17 -38.31
CA THR A 75 24.18 -35.61 -38.27
C THR A 75 24.10 -37.14 -38.39
N PRO A 76 23.08 -37.80 -37.79
CA PRO A 76 22.87 -39.24 -37.95
C PRO A 76 22.84 -39.67 -39.42
N ASP A 77 22.19 -38.89 -40.30
CA ASP A 77 22.15 -39.13 -41.75
C ASP A 77 23.54 -39.10 -42.40
N ALA A 78 24.41 -38.17 -42.00
CA ALA A 78 25.79 -38.11 -42.50
C ALA A 78 26.61 -39.33 -42.04
N LYS A 79 26.38 -39.81 -40.82
CA LYS A 79 27.02 -41.04 -40.30
C LYS A 79 26.51 -42.29 -41.01
N GLU A 80 25.21 -42.38 -41.28
CA GLU A 80 24.62 -43.50 -42.00
C GLU A 80 25.08 -43.53 -43.46
N LYS A 81 25.13 -42.36 -44.12
CA LYS A 81 25.69 -42.20 -45.46
C LYS A 81 27.16 -42.63 -45.51
N TYR A 82 27.98 -42.14 -44.58
CA TYR A 82 29.39 -42.55 -44.48
C TYR A 82 29.52 -44.06 -44.23
N ALA A 83 28.70 -44.67 -43.38
CA ALA A 83 28.74 -46.10 -43.10
C ALA A 83 28.35 -46.95 -44.33
N ALA A 84 27.38 -46.47 -45.14
CA ALA A 84 27.00 -47.09 -46.39
C ALA A 84 28.12 -46.94 -47.46
N GLU A 85 28.66 -45.74 -47.63
CA GLU A 85 29.74 -45.46 -48.58
C GLU A 85 31.05 -46.15 -48.21
N LYS A 86 31.35 -46.29 -46.91
CA LYS A 86 32.48 -47.07 -46.38
C LYS A 86 32.41 -48.54 -46.77
N ARG A 87 31.19 -49.10 -46.91
CA ARG A 87 30.99 -50.46 -47.45
C ARG A 87 31.16 -50.48 -48.97
N CYS A 88 30.71 -49.45 -49.68
CA CYS A 88 30.82 -49.35 -51.14
C CYS A 88 32.23 -49.01 -51.66
N CYS A 89 33.07 -48.34 -50.86
CA CYS A 89 34.47 -48.04 -51.20
C CYS A 89 35.37 -49.29 -51.28
N LEU A 90 34.84 -50.45 -50.91
CA LEU A 90 35.39 -51.76 -51.21
C LEU A 90 34.47 -52.41 -52.26
N PHE A 91 34.62 -51.96 -53.50
CA PHE A 91 33.87 -52.39 -54.68
C PHE A 91 33.70 -53.92 -54.73
N GLU A 92 32.60 -54.45 -54.21
CA GLU A 92 32.34 -55.89 -54.10
C GLU A 92 32.42 -56.58 -55.47
N GLU A 93 31.91 -55.94 -56.53
CA GLU A 93 31.99 -56.45 -57.90
C GLU A 93 33.40 -56.40 -58.51
N GLN A 94 34.19 -55.35 -58.23
CA GLN A 94 35.56 -55.25 -58.74
C GLN A 94 36.51 -56.16 -57.95
N TYR A 95 36.23 -56.36 -56.66
CA TYR A 95 36.93 -57.29 -55.78
C TYR A 95 36.75 -58.73 -56.25
N LYS A 96 35.52 -59.13 -56.62
CA LYS A 96 35.24 -60.47 -57.15
C LYS A 96 35.96 -60.76 -58.46
N LYS A 97 35.98 -59.80 -59.39
CA LYS A 97 36.71 -59.93 -60.65
C LYS A 97 38.21 -60.08 -60.40
N HIS A 98 38.78 -59.26 -59.52
CA HIS A 98 40.20 -59.31 -59.27
C HIS A 98 40.63 -60.56 -58.48
N ASN A 99 39.82 -61.04 -57.53
CA ASN A 99 40.06 -62.33 -56.87
C ASN A 99 40.05 -63.46 -57.89
N THR A 100 39.13 -63.43 -58.86
CA THR A 100 39.12 -64.41 -59.97
C THR A 100 40.45 -64.40 -60.73
N ASP A 101 40.91 -63.22 -61.16
CA ASP A 101 42.16 -63.08 -61.91
C ASP A 101 43.40 -63.51 -61.08
N PHE A 102 43.40 -63.22 -59.77
CA PHE A 102 44.45 -63.63 -58.85
C PHE A 102 44.49 -65.15 -58.66
N TYR A 103 43.34 -65.78 -58.44
CA TYR A 103 43.23 -67.23 -58.32
C TYR A 103 43.64 -67.95 -59.61
N ASP A 104 43.22 -67.45 -60.76
CA ASP A 104 43.64 -68.00 -62.05
C ASP A 104 45.15 -67.90 -62.24
N MET A 105 45.77 -66.77 -61.86
CA MET A 105 47.22 -66.62 -61.87
C MET A 105 47.90 -67.63 -60.95
N ALA A 106 47.41 -67.80 -59.72
CA ALA A 106 47.99 -68.72 -58.74
C ALA A 106 47.87 -70.19 -59.20
N VAL A 107 46.73 -70.58 -59.78
CA VAL A 107 46.53 -71.90 -60.38
C VAL A 107 47.53 -72.13 -61.52
N GLN A 108 47.66 -71.17 -62.44
CA GLN A 108 48.59 -71.30 -63.56
C GLN A 108 50.05 -71.36 -63.10
N TYR A 109 50.43 -70.54 -62.11
CA TYR A 109 51.77 -70.55 -61.53
C TYR A 109 52.12 -71.93 -60.94
N ALA A 110 51.26 -72.46 -60.06
CA ALA A 110 51.47 -73.75 -59.43
C ALA A 110 51.45 -74.91 -60.44
N TYR A 111 50.57 -74.85 -61.46
CA TYR A 111 50.52 -75.86 -62.52
C TYR A 111 51.76 -75.83 -63.41
N ASN A 112 52.29 -74.64 -63.72
CA ASN A 112 53.52 -74.52 -64.48
C ASN A 112 54.72 -75.07 -63.70
N GLU A 113 54.82 -74.81 -62.39
CA GLU A 113 55.85 -75.45 -61.54
C GLU A 113 55.73 -76.98 -61.58
N PHE A 114 54.51 -77.52 -61.51
CA PHE A 114 54.26 -78.95 -61.68
C PHE A 114 54.77 -79.46 -63.03
N LEU A 115 54.39 -78.80 -64.14
CA LEU A 115 54.80 -79.19 -65.48
C LEU A 115 56.32 -79.21 -65.64
N GLU A 116 57.02 -78.20 -65.12
CA GLU A 116 58.48 -78.15 -65.14
C GLU A 116 59.10 -79.31 -64.35
N ALA A 117 58.56 -79.58 -63.15
CA ALA A 117 59.09 -80.60 -62.26
C ALA A 117 58.91 -82.02 -62.80
N ILE A 118 57.86 -82.28 -63.59
CA ILE A 118 57.63 -83.61 -64.18
C ILE A 118 58.38 -83.85 -65.50
N LYS A 119 59.00 -82.83 -66.13
CA LYS A 119 59.73 -82.98 -67.41
C LYS A 119 60.81 -84.08 -67.39
N PRO A 120 61.66 -84.20 -66.34
CA PRO A 120 62.67 -85.26 -66.29
C PRO A 120 62.04 -86.65 -66.28
N MET A 121 61.01 -86.85 -65.47
CA MET A 121 60.26 -88.10 -65.43
C MET A 121 59.53 -88.38 -66.72
N GLN A 122 58.97 -87.36 -67.38
CA GLN A 122 58.30 -87.55 -68.66
C GLN A 122 59.26 -88.15 -69.71
N LYS A 123 60.54 -87.74 -69.72
CA LYS A 123 61.57 -88.33 -70.58
C LYS A 123 61.91 -89.76 -70.20
N GLU A 124 61.98 -90.05 -68.90
CA GLU A 124 62.28 -91.38 -68.40
C GLU A 124 61.14 -92.37 -68.67
N ILE A 125 59.90 -91.96 -68.39
CA ILE A 125 58.67 -92.69 -68.70
C ILE A 125 58.63 -92.98 -70.21
N ALA A 126 58.89 -91.98 -71.07
CA ALA A 126 58.94 -92.17 -72.52
C ALA A 126 60.03 -93.16 -72.99
N ALA A 127 61.14 -93.29 -72.25
CA ALA A 127 62.24 -94.17 -72.61
C ALA A 127 62.08 -95.61 -72.07
N LYS A 128 61.53 -95.79 -70.87
CA LYS A 128 61.56 -97.06 -70.13
C LYS A 128 60.20 -97.69 -69.86
N GLY A 129 59.11 -96.93 -69.95
CA GLY A 129 57.84 -97.35 -69.38
C GLY A 129 57.49 -96.60 -68.11
N MET A 130 56.21 -96.58 -67.74
CA MET A 130 55.78 -96.11 -66.42
C MET A 130 55.89 -97.25 -65.40
N GLU A 131 56.73 -97.07 -64.39
CA GLU A 131 56.79 -97.97 -63.22
C GLU A 131 56.04 -97.35 -62.03
N ASN A 132 55.72 -98.15 -61.01
CA ASN A 132 55.01 -97.68 -59.82
C ASN A 132 55.74 -96.51 -59.11
N GLU A 133 57.08 -96.53 -59.09
CA GLU A 133 57.87 -95.46 -58.50
C GLU A 133 57.67 -94.11 -59.23
N HIS A 134 57.46 -94.14 -60.55
CA HIS A 134 57.15 -92.94 -61.33
C HIS A 134 55.78 -92.37 -60.97
N LEU A 135 54.79 -93.23 -60.71
CA LEU A 135 53.47 -92.78 -60.28
C LEU A 135 53.52 -92.13 -58.88
N GLU A 136 54.27 -92.71 -57.94
CA GLU A 136 54.47 -92.11 -56.62
C GLU A 136 55.16 -90.75 -56.71
N GLN A 137 56.19 -90.62 -57.57
CA GLN A 137 56.86 -89.35 -57.79
C GLN A 137 55.93 -88.32 -58.46
N LEU A 138 55.14 -88.70 -59.47
CA LEU A 138 54.13 -87.81 -60.09
C LEU A 138 53.12 -87.27 -59.06
N LEU A 139 52.62 -88.13 -58.17
CA LEU A 139 51.74 -87.73 -57.07
C LEU A 139 52.45 -86.80 -56.07
N LYS A 140 53.76 -87.00 -55.82
CA LYS A 140 54.55 -86.09 -55.00
C LYS A 140 54.64 -84.69 -55.62
N TYR A 141 54.89 -84.58 -56.92
CA TYR A 141 54.91 -83.27 -57.60
C TYR A 141 53.54 -82.60 -57.62
N GLN A 142 52.45 -83.36 -57.75
CA GLN A 142 51.09 -82.82 -57.61
C GLN A 142 50.89 -82.23 -56.20
N ARG A 143 51.27 -82.94 -55.13
CA ARG A 143 51.15 -82.41 -53.76
C ARG A 143 51.96 -81.14 -53.56
N ASN A 144 53.16 -81.06 -54.13
CA ASN A 144 53.99 -79.85 -54.07
C ASN A 144 53.31 -78.66 -54.76
N ALA A 145 52.72 -78.87 -55.95
CA ALA A 145 51.98 -77.82 -56.63
C ALA A 145 50.77 -77.32 -55.82
N MET A 146 50.03 -78.23 -55.18
CA MET A 146 48.95 -77.86 -54.26
C MET A 146 49.45 -77.05 -53.07
N ALA A 147 50.62 -77.39 -52.52
CA ALA A 147 51.25 -76.62 -51.45
C ALA A 147 51.68 -75.22 -51.94
N THR A 148 52.28 -75.11 -53.12
CA THR A 148 52.62 -73.83 -53.75
C THR A 148 51.38 -72.94 -53.91
N PHE A 149 50.29 -73.50 -54.43
CA PHE A 149 49.02 -72.78 -54.57
C PHE A 149 48.49 -72.30 -53.22
N ASN A 150 48.40 -73.18 -52.22
CA ASN A 150 47.88 -72.85 -50.90
C ASN A 150 48.69 -71.72 -50.22
N VAL A 151 50.02 -71.71 -50.40
CA VAL A 151 50.90 -70.64 -49.91
C VAL A 151 50.65 -69.34 -50.66
N ALA A 152 50.49 -69.38 -51.99
CA ALA A 152 50.24 -68.20 -52.80
C ALA A 152 48.92 -67.50 -52.43
N VAL A 153 47.89 -68.26 -52.05
CA VAL A 153 46.55 -67.74 -51.76
C VAL A 153 46.19 -67.71 -50.28
N GLU A 154 47.14 -67.98 -49.37
CA GLU A 154 46.89 -68.18 -47.93
C GLU A 154 46.11 -67.01 -47.31
N TYR A 155 46.44 -65.78 -47.70
CA TYR A 155 45.86 -64.55 -47.17
C TYR A 155 44.57 -64.11 -47.90
N HIS A 156 44.12 -64.87 -48.89
CA HIS A 156 42.99 -64.51 -49.76
C HIS A 156 41.85 -65.55 -49.74
N ARG A 157 41.80 -66.46 -48.76
CA ARG A 157 40.78 -67.52 -48.68
C ARG A 157 39.36 -66.94 -48.67
N ASP A 158 38.68 -67.06 -49.81
CA ASP A 158 37.27 -66.75 -49.99
C ASP A 158 36.49 -67.97 -50.50
N ASP A 159 35.24 -67.77 -50.93
CA ASP A 159 34.38 -68.79 -51.52
C ASP A 159 34.94 -69.37 -52.84
N MET A 160 35.89 -68.69 -53.49
CA MET A 160 36.55 -69.15 -54.73
C MET A 160 37.77 -70.05 -54.45
N TYR A 161 38.26 -70.11 -53.21
CA TYR A 161 39.44 -70.88 -52.83
C TYR A 161 39.33 -72.36 -53.20
N GLU A 162 38.29 -73.06 -52.73
CA GLU A 162 38.15 -74.51 -52.95
C GLU A 162 37.92 -74.82 -54.44
N ALA A 163 37.12 -73.99 -55.14
CA ALA A 163 36.87 -74.18 -56.57
C ALA A 163 38.15 -74.11 -57.42
N ASN A 164 39.05 -73.16 -57.12
CA ASN A 164 40.32 -73.01 -57.83
C ASN A 164 41.37 -74.05 -57.41
N ARG A 165 41.35 -74.45 -56.13
CA ARG A 165 42.14 -75.57 -55.63
C ARG A 165 41.77 -76.87 -56.35
N ASP A 166 40.49 -77.15 -56.51
CA ASP A 166 39.98 -78.32 -57.25
C ASP A 166 40.32 -78.24 -58.74
N LYS A 167 40.24 -77.05 -59.35
CA LYS A 167 40.68 -76.80 -60.73
C LYS A 167 42.15 -77.19 -60.94
N LEU A 168 43.07 -76.75 -60.07
CA LEU A 168 44.48 -77.12 -60.12
C LEU A 168 44.68 -78.64 -59.94
N SER A 169 44.00 -79.23 -58.95
CA SER A 169 44.06 -80.68 -58.69
C SER A 169 43.66 -81.49 -59.93
N SER A 170 42.58 -81.09 -60.58
CA SER A 170 42.08 -81.69 -61.83
C SER A 170 43.08 -81.55 -62.98
N MET A 171 43.68 -80.36 -63.17
CA MET A 171 44.70 -80.15 -64.20
C MET A 171 45.92 -81.06 -64.02
N CYS A 172 46.45 -81.16 -62.80
CA CYS A 172 47.56 -82.07 -62.47
C CYS A 172 47.18 -83.54 -62.71
N SER A 173 46.00 -83.96 -62.23
CA SER A 173 45.52 -85.35 -62.36
C SER A 173 45.31 -85.75 -63.82
N ASN A 174 44.72 -84.87 -64.63
CA ASN A 174 44.55 -85.09 -66.06
C ASN A 174 45.89 -85.26 -66.77
N ARG A 175 46.90 -84.47 -66.38
CA ARG A 175 48.24 -84.60 -66.95
C ARG A 175 48.93 -85.93 -66.57
N ILE A 176 48.79 -86.36 -65.31
CA ILE A 176 49.29 -87.67 -64.84
C ILE A 176 48.60 -88.81 -65.62
N THR A 177 47.28 -88.75 -65.75
CA THR A 177 46.49 -89.72 -66.52
C THR A 177 46.94 -89.78 -67.99
N LEU A 178 47.20 -88.64 -68.63
CA LEU A 178 47.72 -88.60 -70.01
C LEU A 178 49.11 -89.24 -70.13
N LEU A 179 49.98 -89.08 -69.13
CA LEU A 179 51.29 -89.75 -69.11
C LEU A 179 51.14 -91.26 -68.94
N ALA A 180 50.16 -91.70 -68.15
CA ALA A 180 49.87 -93.13 -67.95
C ALA A 180 49.20 -93.76 -69.17
N TYR A 181 48.29 -93.04 -69.84
CA TYR A 181 47.51 -93.54 -70.97
C TYR A 181 48.31 -93.66 -72.28
N ASN A 182 49.33 -92.81 -72.46
CA ASN A 182 50.20 -92.85 -73.63
C ASN A 182 51.26 -93.97 -73.59
N GLN A 183 51.25 -94.80 -72.55
CA GLN A 183 52.07 -95.99 -72.39
C GLN A 183 51.21 -97.21 -72.75
N THR A 184 51.70 -98.03 -73.67
CA THR A 184 50.98 -99.06 -74.43
C THR A 184 50.22 -100.13 -73.62
N PRO A 185 49.23 -100.84 -74.25
CA PRO A 185 48.02 -101.35 -73.58
C PRO A 185 48.15 -102.60 -72.67
N TRP A 186 49.34 -103.16 -72.46
CA TRP A 186 49.49 -104.58 -72.09
C TRP A 186 49.90 -104.88 -70.65
N ASN A 187 49.57 -104.03 -69.69
CA ASN A 187 49.60 -104.39 -68.26
C ASN A 187 48.26 -104.13 -67.54
N SER A 188 47.15 -104.20 -68.30
CA SER A 188 45.83 -103.81 -67.82
C SER A 188 45.15 -104.85 -66.93
N THR A 189 45.63 -106.09 -66.78
CA THR A 189 44.87 -107.13 -66.05
C THR A 189 45.00 -106.98 -64.53
N SER A 190 46.20 -106.67 -64.02
CA SER A 190 46.35 -106.33 -62.58
C SER A 190 45.74 -104.95 -62.26
N PHE A 191 45.78 -104.02 -63.22
CA PHE A 191 45.20 -102.68 -63.09
C PHE A 191 43.66 -102.71 -63.14
N SER A 192 43.06 -103.60 -63.93
CA SER A 192 41.60 -103.74 -64.07
C SER A 192 40.95 -104.45 -62.88
N ILE A 193 41.68 -105.33 -62.19
CA ILE A 193 41.21 -105.95 -60.93
C ILE A 193 41.32 -104.96 -59.78
N GLN A 194 42.40 -104.16 -59.71
CA GLN A 194 42.49 -103.04 -58.78
C GLN A 194 41.39 -102.01 -59.05
N LEU A 195 41.13 -101.67 -60.32
CA LEU A 195 40.01 -100.79 -60.71
C LEU A 195 38.64 -101.40 -60.37
N PHE A 196 38.46 -102.72 -60.40
CA PHE A 196 37.18 -103.36 -60.03
C PHE A 196 36.98 -103.41 -58.52
N VAL A 197 38.05 -103.61 -57.74
CA VAL A 197 38.04 -103.49 -56.28
C VAL A 197 37.83 -102.04 -55.87
N ASP A 198 38.51 -101.09 -56.51
CA ASP A 198 38.32 -99.66 -56.30
C ASP A 198 36.93 -99.23 -56.78
N ARG A 199 36.37 -99.80 -57.85
CA ARG A 199 34.99 -99.51 -58.31
C ARG A 199 33.92 -100.13 -57.41
N ALA A 200 34.19 -101.28 -56.78
CA ALA A 200 33.29 -101.89 -55.80
C ALA A 200 33.37 -101.20 -54.44
N LEU A 201 34.56 -100.79 -54.00
CA LEU A 201 34.76 -99.88 -52.88
C LEU A 201 34.11 -98.54 -53.16
N GLN A 202 34.29 -97.98 -54.35
CA GLN A 202 33.68 -96.73 -54.78
C GLN A 202 32.17 -96.85 -54.95
N MET A 203 31.60 -97.99 -55.33
CA MET A 203 30.16 -98.20 -55.29
C MET A 203 29.63 -98.28 -53.86
N ARG A 204 30.38 -98.90 -52.94
CA ARG A 204 30.03 -98.94 -51.52
C ARG A 204 30.20 -97.58 -50.86
N GLU A 205 31.22 -96.83 -51.27
CA GLU A 205 31.55 -95.49 -50.82
C GLU A 205 30.59 -94.47 -51.43
N ASN A 206 30.13 -94.68 -52.67
CA ASN A 206 29.03 -93.94 -53.28
C ASN A 206 27.70 -94.25 -52.59
N ALA A 207 27.44 -95.51 -52.21
CA ALA A 207 26.22 -95.86 -51.47
C ALA A 207 26.25 -95.35 -50.02
N ILE A 208 27.42 -95.33 -49.38
CA ILE A 208 27.62 -94.68 -48.09
C ILE A 208 27.48 -93.17 -48.28
N GLN A 209 28.13 -92.57 -49.28
CA GLN A 209 28.04 -91.15 -49.62
C GLN A 209 26.60 -90.74 -49.89
N GLU A 210 25.85 -91.50 -50.68
CA GLU A 210 24.44 -91.23 -51.00
C GLU A 210 23.56 -91.34 -49.76
N ARG A 211 23.85 -92.30 -48.87
CA ARG A 211 23.14 -92.39 -47.58
C ARG A 211 23.50 -91.25 -46.63
N THR A 212 24.77 -90.84 -46.54
CA THR A 212 25.17 -89.61 -45.84
C THR A 212 24.64 -88.37 -46.53
N GLN A 213 24.48 -88.35 -47.85
CA GLN A 213 23.96 -87.22 -48.62
C GLN A 213 22.47 -87.07 -48.34
N GLN A 214 21.72 -88.16 -48.31
CA GLN A 214 20.30 -88.16 -47.93
C GLN A 214 20.13 -87.79 -46.45
N GLU A 215 20.99 -88.27 -45.56
CA GLU A 215 20.94 -87.88 -44.14
C GLU A 215 21.35 -86.41 -43.94
N VAL A 216 22.34 -85.93 -44.68
CA VAL A 216 22.73 -84.51 -44.72
C VAL A 216 21.60 -83.68 -45.31
N GLU A 217 20.95 -84.08 -46.40
CA GLU A 217 19.80 -83.37 -46.98
C GLU A 217 18.61 -83.37 -46.02
N GLN A 218 18.35 -84.47 -45.31
CA GLN A 218 17.28 -84.52 -44.34
C GLN A 218 17.59 -83.64 -43.12
N ARG A 219 18.83 -83.64 -42.64
CA ARG A 219 19.29 -82.72 -41.59
C ARG A 219 19.26 -81.28 -42.09
N MET A 220 19.60 -81.04 -43.35
CA MET A 220 19.55 -79.71 -43.98
C MET A 220 18.12 -79.22 -44.04
N LYS A 221 17.16 -80.02 -44.51
CA LYS A 221 15.72 -79.68 -44.50
C LYS A 221 15.19 -79.41 -43.09
N ASN A 222 15.63 -80.20 -42.11
CA ASN A 222 15.25 -79.97 -40.71
C ASN A 222 15.87 -78.68 -40.17
N ILE A 223 17.13 -78.39 -40.51
CA ILE A 223 17.82 -77.15 -40.17
C ILE A 223 17.14 -75.96 -40.87
N ASP A 224 16.79 -76.07 -42.15
CA ASP A 224 16.11 -75.03 -42.92
C ASP A 224 14.73 -74.74 -42.34
N SER A 225 13.97 -75.79 -41.96
CA SER A 225 12.68 -75.64 -41.29
C SER A 225 12.83 -74.99 -39.90
N ALA A 226 13.82 -75.39 -39.11
CA ALA A 226 14.12 -74.78 -37.82
C ALA A 226 14.59 -73.32 -37.97
N THR A 227 15.39 -73.04 -39.00
CA THR A 227 15.90 -71.70 -39.33
C THR A 227 14.75 -70.80 -39.77
N ALA A 228 13.83 -71.32 -40.60
CA ALA A 228 12.63 -70.59 -41.00
C ALA A 228 11.70 -70.29 -39.82
N GLN A 229 11.53 -71.24 -38.88
CA GLN A 229 10.78 -70.98 -37.63
C GLN A 229 11.46 -69.93 -36.75
N ILE A 230 12.79 -69.98 -36.65
CA ILE A 230 13.57 -68.99 -35.89
C ILE A 230 13.46 -67.61 -36.55
N MET A 231 13.59 -67.52 -37.88
CA MET A 231 13.41 -66.27 -38.62
C MET A 231 12.01 -65.71 -38.45
N ALA A 232 10.97 -66.54 -38.55
CA ALA A 232 9.59 -66.10 -38.31
C ALA A 232 9.39 -65.55 -36.89
N LYS A 233 9.97 -66.18 -35.87
CA LYS A 233 9.96 -65.66 -34.49
C LYS A 233 10.75 -64.36 -34.35
N PHE A 234 11.88 -64.23 -35.04
CA PHE A 234 12.65 -62.99 -35.04
C PHE A 234 11.90 -61.86 -35.74
N ASP A 235 11.18 -62.13 -36.82
CA ASP A 235 10.35 -61.16 -37.51
C ASP A 235 9.15 -60.73 -36.63
N GLU A 236 8.51 -61.68 -35.95
CA GLU A 236 7.46 -61.38 -34.96
C GLU A 236 8.01 -60.49 -33.84
N GLN A 237 9.16 -60.86 -33.25
CA GLN A 237 9.84 -60.02 -32.25
C GLN A 237 10.23 -58.65 -32.80
N ARG A 238 10.63 -58.55 -34.07
CA ARG A 238 10.97 -57.29 -34.72
C ARG A 238 9.74 -56.41 -34.85
N THR A 239 8.58 -56.98 -35.20
CA THR A 239 7.32 -56.23 -35.24
C THR A 239 6.88 -55.76 -33.86
N GLU A 240 7.03 -56.60 -32.82
CA GLU A 240 6.76 -56.24 -31.43
C GLU A 240 7.67 -55.09 -30.97
N ILE A 241 8.98 -55.17 -31.27
CA ILE A 241 9.95 -54.11 -30.97
C ILE A 241 9.57 -52.81 -31.68
N CYS A 242 9.18 -52.86 -32.96
CA CYS A 242 8.70 -51.68 -33.68
C CYS A 242 7.44 -51.08 -33.04
N HIS A 243 6.49 -51.92 -32.61
CA HIS A 243 5.28 -51.46 -31.93
C HIS A 243 5.60 -50.79 -30.59
N LEU A 244 6.43 -51.42 -29.76
CA LEU A 244 6.89 -50.88 -28.48
C LEU A 244 7.68 -49.57 -28.68
N LYS A 245 8.51 -49.47 -29.71
CA LYS A 245 9.25 -48.25 -30.03
C LYS A 245 8.31 -47.10 -30.40
N ALA A 246 7.23 -47.38 -31.12
CA ALA A 246 6.20 -46.39 -31.42
C ALA A 246 5.43 -45.96 -30.16
N ILE A 247 5.14 -46.89 -29.24
CA ILE A 247 4.52 -46.56 -27.94
C ILE A 247 5.45 -45.68 -27.11
N VAL A 248 6.74 -46.01 -27.02
CA VAL A 248 7.73 -45.21 -26.29
C VAL A 248 7.81 -43.80 -26.87
N ALA A 249 7.90 -43.65 -28.19
CA ALA A 249 7.93 -42.33 -28.83
C ALA A 249 6.66 -41.51 -28.56
N LYS A 250 5.48 -42.15 -28.51
CA LYS A 250 4.23 -41.49 -28.15
C LYS A 250 4.25 -41.02 -26.69
N ASN A 251 4.69 -41.89 -25.78
CA ASN A 251 4.78 -41.57 -24.35
C ASN A 251 5.80 -40.45 -24.09
N ASP A 252 6.93 -40.43 -24.80
CA ASP A 252 7.94 -39.37 -24.69
C ASP A 252 7.37 -38.01 -25.11
N ALA A 253 6.59 -37.98 -26.20
CA ALA A 253 5.89 -36.76 -26.61
C ALA A 253 4.85 -36.30 -25.57
N GLU A 254 4.13 -37.23 -24.96
CA GLU A 254 3.15 -36.94 -23.91
C GLU A 254 3.82 -36.41 -22.63
N ILE A 255 4.95 -37.00 -22.24
CA ILE A 255 5.81 -36.51 -21.14
C ILE A 255 6.30 -35.09 -21.44
N SER A 256 6.75 -34.82 -22.67
CA SER A 256 7.18 -33.46 -23.07
C SER A 256 6.05 -32.45 -22.91
N ASN A 257 4.84 -32.77 -23.37
CA ASN A 257 3.67 -31.91 -23.21
C ASN A 257 3.34 -31.66 -21.72
N HIS A 258 3.48 -32.68 -20.86
CA HIS A 258 3.28 -32.53 -19.42
C HIS A 258 4.34 -31.64 -18.76
N ILE A 259 5.60 -31.69 -19.20
CA ILE A 259 6.67 -30.82 -18.72
C ILE A 259 6.37 -29.35 -19.06
N ASP A 260 5.90 -29.09 -20.29
CA ASP A 260 5.52 -27.74 -20.72
C ASP A 260 4.32 -27.22 -19.92
N MET A 261 3.31 -28.06 -19.72
CA MET A 261 2.13 -27.72 -18.92
C MET A 261 2.49 -27.44 -17.46
N ASN A 262 3.38 -28.24 -16.85
CA ASN A 262 3.89 -27.96 -15.50
C ASN A 262 4.68 -26.66 -15.43
N SER A 263 5.45 -26.33 -16.46
CA SER A 263 6.17 -25.06 -16.53
C SER A 263 5.22 -23.87 -16.61
N MET A 264 4.14 -23.98 -17.39
CA MET A 264 3.06 -22.97 -17.41
C MET A 264 2.37 -22.85 -16.05
N LEU A 265 1.97 -23.96 -15.42
CA LEU A 265 1.33 -23.94 -14.09
C LEU A 265 2.23 -23.29 -13.04
N LYS A 266 3.54 -23.56 -13.07
CA LYS A 266 4.51 -22.94 -12.17
C LYS A 266 4.61 -21.43 -12.39
N ALA A 267 4.55 -20.96 -13.63
CA ALA A 267 4.52 -19.54 -13.94
C ALA A 267 3.23 -18.86 -13.45
N VAL A 268 2.08 -19.53 -13.60
CA VAL A 268 0.79 -19.05 -13.09
C VAL A 268 0.81 -18.96 -11.57
N ASN A 269 1.30 -19.99 -10.86
CA ASN A 269 1.41 -19.96 -9.41
C ASN A 269 2.31 -18.82 -8.92
N ASN A 270 3.46 -18.60 -9.55
CA ASN A 270 4.33 -17.46 -9.22
C ASN A 270 3.64 -16.10 -9.39
N TYR A 271 2.74 -15.98 -10.37
CA TYR A 271 1.96 -14.76 -10.56
C TYR A 271 0.91 -14.61 -9.46
N GLN A 272 0.21 -15.70 -9.12
CA GLN A 272 -0.77 -15.72 -8.04
C GLN A 272 -0.15 -15.41 -6.68
N ASP A 273 1.03 -15.95 -6.38
CA ASP A 273 1.76 -15.66 -5.13
C ASP A 273 2.07 -14.16 -5.00
N LYS A 274 2.47 -13.51 -6.10
CA LYS A 274 2.71 -12.06 -6.12
C LYS A 274 1.43 -11.27 -5.85
N ASP A 275 0.31 -11.67 -6.44
CA ASP A 275 -0.98 -11.03 -6.21
C ASP A 275 -1.46 -11.23 -4.76
N ILE A 276 -1.25 -12.42 -4.19
CA ILE A 276 -1.54 -12.70 -2.77
C ILE A 276 -0.71 -11.77 -1.86
N SER A 277 0.60 -11.66 -2.05
CA SER A 277 1.43 -10.75 -1.25
C SER A 277 1.01 -9.28 -1.37
N ARG A 278 0.55 -8.85 -2.55
CA ARG A 278 0.00 -7.49 -2.74
C ARG A 278 -1.29 -7.30 -1.96
N LEU A 279 -2.18 -8.30 -1.97
CA LEU A 279 -3.44 -8.27 -1.21
C LEU A 279 -3.21 -8.30 0.30
N GLU A 280 -2.24 -9.08 0.77
CA GLU A 280 -1.84 -9.12 2.18
C GLU A 280 -1.34 -7.75 2.65
N THR A 281 -0.47 -7.11 1.86
CA THR A 281 0.03 -5.76 2.15
C THR A 281 -1.11 -4.75 2.22
N ALA A 282 -2.01 -4.76 1.23
CA ALA A 282 -3.16 -3.86 1.20
C ALA A 282 -4.16 -4.10 2.34
N ASN A 283 -4.29 -5.34 2.83
CA ASN A 283 -5.11 -5.63 4.00
C ASN A 283 -4.47 -5.13 5.29
N SER A 284 -3.15 -5.27 5.46
CA SER A 284 -2.43 -4.68 6.59
C SER A 284 -2.64 -3.16 6.67
N GLU A 285 -2.56 -2.46 5.53
CA GLU A 285 -2.82 -1.02 5.47
C GLU A 285 -4.27 -0.67 5.87
N LYS A 286 -5.25 -1.49 5.48
CA LYS A 286 -6.64 -1.30 5.89
C LYS A 286 -6.84 -1.51 7.39
N ASP A 287 -6.17 -2.49 7.98
CA ASP A 287 -6.25 -2.75 9.42
C ASP A 287 -5.68 -1.58 10.24
N ASP A 288 -4.59 -0.97 9.76
CA ASP A 288 -4.02 0.25 10.35
C ASP A 288 -5.01 1.42 10.27
N ILE A 289 -5.68 1.61 9.12
CA ILE A 289 -6.70 2.64 8.93
C ILE A 289 -7.91 2.40 9.84
N ILE A 290 -8.39 1.16 9.96
CA ILE A 290 -9.51 0.81 10.85
C ILE A 290 -9.14 1.11 12.30
N SER A 291 -7.91 0.78 12.70
CA SER A 291 -7.40 1.08 14.05
C SER A 291 -7.36 2.58 14.32
N ALA A 292 -6.88 3.38 13.38
CA ALA A 292 -6.86 4.84 13.48
C ALA A 292 -8.29 5.44 13.56
N LEU A 293 -9.22 4.95 12.74
CA LEU A 293 -10.62 5.37 12.78
C LEU A 293 -11.28 5.05 14.12
N LYS A 294 -10.99 3.88 14.70
CA LYS A 294 -11.51 3.48 16.01
C LYS A 294 -11.07 4.43 17.12
N VAL A 295 -9.80 4.85 17.10
CA VAL A 295 -9.27 5.85 18.04
C VAL A 295 -9.98 7.20 17.86
N ALA A 296 -10.10 7.68 16.61
CA ALA A 296 -10.78 8.94 16.33
C ALA A 296 -12.25 8.95 16.79
N ASN A 297 -12.95 7.82 16.62
CA ASN A 297 -14.35 7.70 17.05
C ASN A 297 -14.48 7.76 18.58
N SER A 298 -13.56 7.13 19.32
CA SER A 298 -13.52 7.23 20.79
C SER A 298 -13.24 8.67 21.27
N MET A 299 -12.39 9.41 20.55
CA MET A 299 -12.15 10.83 20.86
C MET A 299 -13.39 11.69 20.62
N LEU A 300 -14.11 11.45 19.52
CA LEU A 300 -15.37 12.15 19.23
C LEU A 300 -16.45 11.85 20.28
N GLU A 301 -16.55 10.61 20.74
CA GLU A 301 -17.49 10.21 21.79
C GLU A 301 -17.19 10.91 23.12
N SER A 302 -15.91 10.99 23.51
CA SER A 302 -15.48 11.77 24.69
C SER A 302 -15.84 13.25 24.56
N ALA A 303 -15.55 13.87 23.41
CA ALA A 303 -15.85 15.28 23.17
C ALA A 303 -17.36 15.58 23.16
N ASN A 304 -18.19 14.64 22.71
CA ASN A 304 -19.64 14.77 22.78
C ASN A 304 -20.14 14.68 24.22
N ASN A 305 -19.60 13.76 25.04
CA ASN A 305 -19.95 13.68 26.46
C ASN A 305 -19.60 14.99 27.20
N GLU A 306 -18.44 15.58 26.93
CA GLU A 306 -18.05 16.89 27.49
C GLU A 306 -19.03 18.01 27.08
N LYS A 307 -19.48 18.01 25.82
CA LYS A 307 -20.48 18.98 25.35
C LYS A 307 -21.82 18.79 26.04
N ASP A 308 -22.27 17.54 26.24
CA ASP A 308 -23.52 17.24 26.93
C ASP A 308 -23.47 17.70 28.40
N GLU A 309 -22.34 17.51 29.08
CA GLU A 309 -22.10 18.07 30.41
C GLU A 309 -22.18 19.60 30.42
N ALA A 310 -21.53 20.26 29.46
CA ALA A 310 -21.58 21.72 29.34
C ALA A 310 -23.01 22.23 29.08
N ILE A 311 -23.78 21.55 28.24
CA ILE A 311 -25.19 21.86 27.96
C ILE A 311 -26.03 21.73 29.24
N ASN A 312 -25.80 20.68 30.04
CA ASN A 312 -26.53 20.48 31.29
C ASN A 312 -26.21 21.56 32.33
N MET A 313 -24.94 21.97 32.45
CA MET A 313 -24.57 23.10 33.30
C MET A 313 -25.23 24.42 32.86
N LEU A 314 -25.27 24.69 31.55
CA LEU A 314 -25.94 25.87 31.02
C LEU A 314 -27.44 25.85 31.26
N LYS A 315 -28.10 24.70 31.12
CA LYS A 315 -29.54 24.55 31.46
C LYS A 315 -29.80 24.85 32.93
N ALA A 316 -29.00 24.30 33.84
CA ALA A 316 -29.12 24.56 35.27
C ALA A 316 -28.94 26.05 35.60
N ALA A 317 -27.90 26.69 35.07
CA ALA A 317 -27.67 28.12 35.25
C ALA A 317 -28.81 28.98 34.67
N ASN A 318 -29.44 28.54 33.57
CA ASN A 318 -30.59 29.26 33.02
C ASN A 318 -31.83 29.11 33.90
N SER A 319 -32.08 27.93 34.46
CA SER A 319 -33.14 27.74 35.46
C SER A 319 -32.92 28.59 36.71
N GLU A 320 -31.68 28.76 37.17
CA GLU A 320 -31.36 29.69 38.27
C GLU A 320 -31.66 31.15 37.89
N LYS A 321 -31.32 31.56 36.67
CA LYS A 321 -31.67 32.90 36.16
C LYS A 321 -33.19 33.11 36.13
N ASP A 322 -33.96 32.13 35.69
CA ASP A 322 -35.42 32.23 35.66
C ASP A 322 -36.00 32.44 37.07
N VAL A 323 -35.43 31.79 38.09
CA VAL A 323 -35.80 32.02 39.50
C VAL A 323 -35.48 33.46 39.93
N VAL A 324 -34.30 33.98 39.56
CA VAL A 324 -33.92 35.37 39.88
C VAL A 324 -34.83 36.37 39.18
N ILE A 325 -35.19 36.13 37.92
CA ILE A 325 -36.12 36.97 37.16
C ILE A 325 -37.47 37.02 37.87
N HIS A 326 -38.04 35.87 38.24
CA HIS A 326 -39.32 35.81 38.97
C HIS A 326 -39.26 36.55 40.31
N ALA A 327 -38.14 36.44 41.04
CA ALA A 327 -37.96 37.17 42.30
C ALA A 327 -37.91 38.70 42.09
N LEU A 328 -37.22 39.16 41.03
CA LEU A 328 -37.15 40.57 40.67
C LEU A 328 -38.52 41.11 40.21
N GLU A 329 -39.28 40.34 39.44
CA GLU A 329 -40.65 40.69 39.04
C GLU A 329 -41.56 40.84 40.27
N THR A 330 -41.46 39.93 41.23
CA THR A 330 -42.22 40.00 42.50
C THR A 330 -41.85 41.24 43.31
N GLU A 331 -40.56 41.58 43.39
CA GLU A 331 -40.08 42.80 44.08
C GLU A 331 -40.57 44.08 43.37
N ALA A 332 -40.59 44.10 42.04
CA ALA A 332 -41.11 45.23 41.28
C ALA A 332 -42.60 45.46 41.56
N GLU A 333 -43.41 44.40 41.61
CA GLU A 333 -44.83 44.48 41.99
C GLU A 333 -45.02 45.05 43.40
N ALA A 334 -44.21 44.60 44.37
CA ALA A 334 -44.25 45.12 45.74
C ALA A 334 -43.87 46.62 45.82
N GLN A 335 -42.90 47.06 45.00
CA GLN A 335 -42.53 48.47 44.92
C GLN A 335 -43.65 49.32 44.30
N ASP A 336 -44.33 48.83 43.27
CA ASP A 336 -45.48 49.52 42.68
C ASP A 336 -46.62 49.69 43.70
N GLU A 337 -46.89 48.68 44.54
CA GLU A 337 -47.85 48.77 45.64
C GLU A 337 -47.46 49.84 46.67
N LEU A 338 -46.19 49.90 47.06
CA LEU A 338 -45.67 50.94 47.96
C LEU A 338 -45.81 52.34 47.35
N ILE A 339 -45.49 52.50 46.07
CA ILE A 339 -45.66 53.78 45.36
C ILE A 339 -47.14 54.20 45.35
N ALA A 340 -48.06 53.25 45.10
CA ALA A 340 -49.49 53.52 45.14
C ALA A 340 -49.97 53.96 46.53
N ALA A 341 -49.48 53.31 47.59
CA ALA A 341 -49.77 53.69 48.97
C ALA A 341 -49.23 55.10 49.31
N CYS A 342 -47.97 55.39 48.95
CA CYS A 342 -47.38 56.72 49.14
C CYS A 342 -48.15 57.81 48.40
N ARG A 343 -48.57 57.58 47.15
CA ARG A 343 -49.41 58.55 46.40
C ARG A 343 -50.73 58.83 47.14
N LYS A 344 -51.36 57.80 47.71
CA LYS A 344 -52.60 57.94 48.49
C LYS A 344 -52.38 58.79 49.74
N ASP A 345 -51.27 58.59 50.45
CA ASP A 345 -50.98 59.36 51.66
C ASP A 345 -50.60 60.81 51.35
N VAL A 346 -49.84 61.06 50.28
CA VAL A 346 -49.61 62.43 49.76
C VAL A 346 -50.93 63.13 49.43
N SER A 347 -51.87 62.43 48.80
CA SER A 347 -53.20 62.98 48.51
C SER A 347 -53.98 63.37 49.79
N LYS A 348 -53.95 62.51 50.82
CA LYS A 348 -54.56 62.84 52.13
C LYS A 348 -53.89 64.05 52.78
N LEU A 349 -52.56 64.10 52.79
CA LEU A 349 -51.80 65.23 53.34
C LEU A 349 -52.13 66.52 52.59
N ARG A 350 -52.29 66.46 51.26
CA ARG A 350 -52.72 67.61 50.47
C ARG A 350 -54.09 68.13 50.93
N THR A 351 -55.05 67.22 51.15
CA THR A 351 -56.37 67.60 51.68
C THR A 351 -56.29 68.25 53.06
N VAL A 352 -55.38 67.77 53.93
CA VAL A 352 -55.16 68.38 55.25
C VAL A 352 -54.60 69.80 55.11
N ILE A 353 -53.63 70.01 54.22
CA ILE A 353 -53.07 71.34 53.92
C ILE A 353 -54.18 72.28 53.41
N ASP A 354 -54.96 71.86 52.42
CA ASP A 354 -56.04 72.69 51.87
C ASP A 354 -57.07 73.09 52.96
N ARG A 355 -57.32 72.19 53.94
CA ARG A 355 -58.17 72.49 55.09
C ARG A 355 -57.51 73.45 56.09
N GLN A 356 -56.20 73.33 56.30
CA GLN A 356 -55.44 74.27 57.14
C GLN A 356 -55.42 75.67 56.51
N ASP A 357 -55.22 75.78 55.20
CA ASP A 357 -55.28 77.05 54.46
C ASP A 357 -56.65 77.72 54.65
N THR A 358 -57.73 76.95 54.57
CA THR A 358 -59.10 77.46 54.84
C THR A 358 -59.24 78.03 56.26
N VAL A 359 -58.71 77.34 57.27
CA VAL A 359 -58.74 77.81 58.66
C VAL A 359 -57.89 79.08 58.85
N ILE A 360 -56.75 79.17 58.17
CA ILE A 360 -55.90 80.37 58.19
C ILE A 360 -56.66 81.55 57.60
N ASP A 361 -57.36 81.37 56.48
CA ASP A 361 -58.18 82.42 55.85
C ASP A 361 -59.34 82.87 56.77
N GLU A 362 -60.02 81.93 57.44
CA GLU A 362 -61.05 82.24 58.43
C GLU A 362 -60.49 83.02 59.63
N LEU A 363 -59.33 82.62 60.15
CA LEU A 363 -58.66 83.32 61.24
C LEU A 363 -58.21 84.72 60.82
N ALA A 364 -57.68 84.88 59.61
CA ALA A 364 -57.31 86.19 59.07
C ALA A 364 -58.53 87.12 58.98
N SER A 365 -59.68 86.59 58.55
CA SER A 365 -60.95 87.33 58.53
C SER A 365 -61.41 87.76 59.93
N VAL A 366 -61.29 86.87 60.93
CA VAL A 366 -61.60 87.20 62.34
C VAL A 366 -60.68 88.30 62.87
N ILE A 367 -59.37 88.24 62.59
CA ILE A 367 -58.40 89.26 62.99
C ILE A 367 -58.77 90.62 62.38
N CYS A 368 -59.07 90.69 61.08
CA CYS A 368 -59.54 91.92 60.42
C CYS A 368 -60.81 92.48 61.07
N GLY A 369 -61.76 91.61 61.44
CA GLY A 369 -62.96 92.00 62.16
C GLY A 369 -62.65 92.59 63.55
N GLN A 370 -61.74 91.96 64.30
CA GLN A 370 -61.30 92.46 65.60
C GLN A 370 -60.55 93.79 65.49
N GLU A 371 -59.68 93.96 64.49
CA GLU A 371 -58.97 95.22 64.24
C GLU A 371 -59.96 96.36 63.97
N THR A 372 -61.03 96.09 63.21
CA THR A 372 -62.11 97.05 62.98
C THR A 372 -62.79 97.46 64.29
N VAL A 373 -63.16 96.50 65.14
CA VAL A 373 -63.77 96.78 66.45
C VAL A 373 -62.84 97.56 67.36
N ILE A 374 -61.54 97.24 67.36
CA ILE A 374 -60.55 97.98 68.16
C ILE A 374 -60.47 99.44 67.68
N ASN A 375 -60.45 99.68 66.38
CA ASN A 375 -60.44 101.04 65.82
C ASN A 375 -61.69 101.82 66.24
N GLU A 376 -62.88 101.22 66.15
CA GLU A 376 -64.13 101.84 66.63
C GLU A 376 -64.09 102.14 68.13
N GLN A 377 -63.54 101.22 68.94
CA GLN A 377 -63.37 101.44 70.39
C GLN A 377 -62.40 102.57 70.70
N GLN A 378 -61.30 102.70 69.95
CA GLN A 378 -60.35 103.80 70.08
C GLN A 378 -61.02 105.15 69.74
N GLU A 379 -61.81 105.21 68.68
CA GLU A 379 -62.59 106.41 68.32
C GLU A 379 -63.60 106.78 69.42
N MET A 380 -64.34 105.80 69.94
CA MET A 380 -65.27 106.02 71.05
C MET A 380 -64.56 106.50 72.32
N ALA A 381 -63.42 105.91 72.66
CA ALA A 381 -62.61 106.34 73.79
C ALA A 381 -62.12 107.79 73.61
N GLY A 382 -61.63 108.14 72.42
CA GLY A 382 -61.24 109.52 72.09
C GLY A 382 -62.40 110.51 72.18
N ALA A 383 -63.60 110.14 71.71
CA ALA A 383 -64.80 110.96 71.86
C ALA A 383 -65.18 111.16 73.33
N GLN A 384 -65.03 110.13 74.17
CA GLN A 384 -65.31 110.21 75.60
C GLN A 384 -64.26 111.06 76.34
N GLU A 385 -62.98 110.96 75.98
CA GLU A 385 -61.92 111.83 76.51
C GLU A 385 -62.22 113.30 76.21
N ASN A 386 -62.66 113.61 74.98
CA ASN A 386 -63.06 114.97 74.60
C ASN A 386 -64.27 115.48 75.41
N LYS A 387 -65.28 114.63 75.66
CA LYS A 387 -66.40 114.98 76.56
C LYS A 387 -65.92 115.26 77.99
N MET A 388 -64.98 114.46 78.49
CA MET A 388 -64.41 114.65 79.82
C MET A 388 -63.62 115.97 79.91
N LYS A 389 -62.82 116.31 78.88
CA LYS A 389 -62.16 117.63 78.77
C LYS A 389 -63.18 118.77 78.76
N ALA A 390 -64.30 118.62 78.04
CA ALA A 390 -65.37 119.61 78.03
C ALA A 390 -66.04 119.76 79.41
N HIS A 391 -66.34 118.64 80.09
CA HIS A 391 -66.87 118.67 81.45
C HIS A 391 -65.88 119.31 82.45
N GLN A 392 -64.58 119.02 82.31
CA GLN A 392 -63.54 119.64 83.13
C GLN A 392 -63.52 121.16 82.92
N LEU A 393 -63.61 121.62 81.67
CA LEU A 393 -63.70 123.05 81.36
C LEU A 393 -64.93 123.70 81.99
N VAL A 394 -66.10 123.05 81.93
CA VAL A 394 -67.32 123.54 82.58
C VAL A 394 -67.15 123.59 84.10
N ALA A 395 -66.50 122.60 84.70
CA ALA A 395 -66.20 122.60 86.14
C ALA A 395 -65.27 123.75 86.54
N ASP A 396 -64.23 124.02 85.74
CA ASP A 396 -63.30 125.13 85.96
C ASP A 396 -64.00 126.50 85.80
N GLN A 397 -64.91 126.62 84.83
CA GLN A 397 -65.76 127.80 84.66
C GLN A 397 -66.68 128.01 85.87
N LEU A 398 -67.40 126.96 86.30
CA LEU A 398 -68.27 127.03 87.48
C LEU A 398 -67.48 127.41 88.74
N LYS A 399 -66.28 126.87 88.91
CA LYS A 399 -65.38 127.23 90.02
C LYS A 399 -65.03 128.72 89.99
N THR A 400 -64.73 129.26 88.81
CA THR A 400 -64.46 130.69 88.61
C THR A 400 -65.69 131.53 88.94
N THR A 401 -66.87 131.17 88.44
CA THR A 401 -68.13 131.87 88.74
C THR A 401 -68.46 131.85 90.23
N ILE A 402 -68.24 130.72 90.93
CA ILE A 402 -68.44 130.64 92.38
C ILE A 402 -67.49 131.60 93.11
N GLU A 403 -66.24 131.71 92.67
CA GLU A 403 -65.28 132.61 93.30
C GLU A 403 -65.60 134.09 93.04
N GLU A 404 -66.08 134.42 91.84
CA GLU A 404 -66.65 135.74 91.54
C GLU A 404 -67.87 136.05 92.42
N GLN A 405 -68.79 135.09 92.58
CA GLN A 405 -69.96 135.23 93.45
C GLN A 405 -69.56 135.41 94.92
N ARG A 406 -68.57 134.66 95.42
CA ARG A 406 -68.02 134.86 96.77
C ARG A 406 -67.45 136.26 96.94
N THR A 407 -66.78 136.77 95.91
CA THR A 407 -66.21 138.12 95.93
C THR A 407 -67.31 139.18 95.98
N LEU A 408 -68.38 139.02 95.19
CA LEU A 408 -69.57 139.88 95.21
C LEU A 408 -70.29 139.83 96.56
N ILE A 409 -70.46 138.64 97.15
CA ILE A 409 -71.05 138.46 98.48
C ILE A 409 -70.22 139.22 99.52
N ARG A 410 -68.88 139.09 99.49
CA ARG A 410 -67.99 139.82 100.40
C ARG A 410 -68.14 141.34 100.25
N GLN A 411 -68.25 141.85 99.03
CA GLN A 411 -68.51 143.28 98.78
C GLN A 411 -69.88 143.71 99.33
N HIS A 412 -70.91 142.89 99.15
CA HIS A 412 -72.23 143.14 99.73
C HIS A 412 -72.19 143.13 101.25
N GLU A 413 -71.48 142.19 101.89
CA GLU A 413 -71.27 142.15 103.34
C GLU A 413 -70.56 143.42 103.85
N GLU A 414 -69.52 143.87 103.17
CA GLU A 414 -68.83 145.13 103.47
C GLU A 414 -69.75 146.35 103.31
N SER A 415 -70.58 146.38 102.26
CA SER A 415 -71.57 147.43 102.02
C SER A 415 -72.64 147.45 103.11
N ILE A 416 -73.20 146.30 103.48
CA ILE A 416 -74.17 146.15 104.57
C ILE A 416 -73.54 146.63 105.88
N LYS A 417 -72.30 146.22 106.19
CA LYS A 417 -71.58 146.69 107.39
C LYS A 417 -71.40 148.21 107.39
N GLY A 418 -71.12 148.81 106.23
CA GLY A 418 -71.08 150.26 106.04
C GLY A 418 -72.43 150.92 106.28
N GLN A 419 -73.52 150.36 105.74
CA GLN A 419 -74.88 150.84 105.96
C GLN A 419 -75.31 150.70 107.43
N THR A 420 -74.96 149.60 108.11
CA THR A 420 -75.19 149.42 109.55
C THR A 420 -74.47 150.50 110.35
N GLY A 421 -73.21 150.80 110.03
CA GLY A 421 -72.48 151.90 110.66
C GLY A 421 -73.12 153.28 110.43
N GLN A 422 -73.71 153.52 109.25
CA GLN A 422 -74.49 154.74 108.98
C GLN A 422 -75.78 154.78 109.79
N ILE A 423 -76.49 153.66 109.93
CA ILE A 423 -77.68 153.55 110.76
C ILE A 423 -77.35 153.82 112.23
N ASP A 424 -76.27 153.24 112.76
CA ASP A 424 -75.81 153.49 114.13
C ASP A 424 -75.47 154.97 114.36
N ALA A 425 -74.82 155.62 113.38
CA ALA A 425 -74.53 157.05 113.43
C ALA A 425 -75.80 157.91 113.38
N LEU A 426 -76.81 157.52 112.60
CA LEU A 426 -78.11 158.18 112.56
C LEU A 426 -78.88 157.98 113.86
N LEU A 427 -78.86 156.78 114.44
CA LEU A 427 -79.46 156.49 115.76
C LEU A 427 -78.80 157.34 116.86
N ALA A 428 -77.48 157.51 116.82
CA ALA A 428 -76.78 158.42 117.74
C ALA A 428 -77.19 159.89 117.54
N GLN A 429 -77.41 160.33 116.29
CA GLN A 429 -77.92 161.67 115.99
C GLN A 429 -79.37 161.85 116.47
N VAL A 430 -80.22 160.84 116.34
CA VAL A 430 -81.60 160.84 116.85
C VAL A 430 -81.59 160.92 118.37
N ALA A 431 -80.79 160.11 119.06
CA ALA A 431 -80.65 160.17 120.52
C ALA A 431 -80.17 161.55 120.99
N LYS A 432 -79.27 162.20 120.25
CA LYS A 432 -78.82 163.57 120.53
C LYS A 432 -79.96 164.59 120.33
N LYS A 433 -80.71 164.47 119.24
CA LYS A 433 -81.88 165.32 118.96
C LYS A 433 -82.97 165.14 120.02
N GLU A 434 -83.22 163.92 120.48
CA GLU A 434 -84.15 163.61 121.56
C GLU A 434 -83.71 164.25 122.88
N ALA A 435 -82.40 164.23 123.20
CA ALA A 435 -81.86 164.92 124.36
C ALA A 435 -82.00 166.45 124.27
N ASP A 436 -81.86 167.04 123.07
CA ASP A 436 -82.09 168.47 122.84
C ASP A 436 -83.59 168.82 122.93
N ILE A 437 -84.48 167.96 122.43
CA ILE A 437 -85.95 168.11 122.57
C ILE A 437 -86.34 168.06 124.04
N ALA A 438 -85.81 167.11 124.82
CA ALA A 438 -86.09 167.02 126.26
C ALA A 438 -85.65 168.29 127.01
N ARG A 439 -84.55 168.94 126.58
CA ARG A 439 -84.08 170.21 127.12
C ARG A 439 -85.02 171.37 126.76
N ALA A 440 -85.46 171.45 125.50
CA ALA A 440 -86.41 172.45 125.03
C ALA A 440 -87.80 172.30 125.69
N SER A 441 -88.29 171.07 125.88
CA SER A 441 -89.55 170.82 126.59
C SER A 441 -89.50 171.26 128.06
N LYS A 442 -88.33 171.19 128.69
CA LYS A 442 -88.11 171.73 130.04
C LYS A 442 -88.20 173.26 130.07
N GLU A 443 -87.57 173.93 129.11
CA GLU A 443 -87.66 175.40 128.97
C GLU A 443 -89.09 175.87 128.68
N VAL A 444 -89.85 175.13 127.85
CA VAL A 444 -91.27 175.41 127.56
C VAL A 444 -92.14 175.22 128.80
N ALA A 445 -91.88 174.20 129.62
CA ALA A 445 -92.60 174.00 130.89
C ALA A 445 -92.34 175.15 131.88
N GLU A 446 -91.09 175.66 131.93
CA GLU A 446 -90.72 176.81 132.75
C GLU A 446 -91.37 178.11 132.25
N LEU A 447 -91.45 178.32 130.93
CA LEU A 447 -92.18 179.44 130.32
C LEU A 447 -93.70 179.35 130.52
N GLY A 448 -94.27 178.15 130.47
CA GLY A 448 -95.69 177.91 130.73
C GLY A 448 -96.09 178.25 132.17
N ALA A 449 -95.22 177.95 133.15
CA ALA A 449 -95.43 178.33 134.54
C ALA A 449 -95.37 179.86 134.77
N ALA A 450 -94.51 180.56 134.04
CA ALA A 450 -94.42 182.03 134.09
C ALA A 450 -95.66 182.70 133.50
N LEU A 451 -96.20 182.17 132.38
CA LEU A 451 -97.38 182.73 131.73
C LEU A 451 -98.66 182.57 132.58
N ALA A 452 -98.80 181.46 133.30
CA ALA A 452 -99.93 181.22 134.19
C ALA A 452 -99.99 182.23 135.35
N CYS A 453 -98.83 182.72 135.83
CA CYS A 453 -98.79 183.77 136.86
C CYS A 453 -99.21 185.15 136.32
N LEU A 454 -98.95 185.44 135.04
CA LEU A 454 -99.31 186.70 134.40
C LEU A 454 -100.80 186.80 134.06
N VAL A 455 -101.41 185.71 133.61
CA VAL A 455 -102.84 185.70 133.25
C VAL A 455 -103.73 185.81 134.50
N ASN A 456 -103.33 185.21 135.63
CA ASN A 456 -104.05 185.39 136.90
C ASN A 456 -103.97 186.84 137.43
N ALA A 457 -102.91 187.58 137.13
CA ALA A 457 -102.80 188.99 137.51
C ALA A 457 -103.71 189.93 136.69
N GLN A 458 -104.21 189.48 135.53
CA GLN A 458 -105.04 190.30 134.64
C GLN A 458 -106.55 190.10 134.88
N HIS A 459 -106.95 189.00 135.54
CA HIS A 459 -108.34 188.74 135.91
C HIS A 459 -108.83 189.59 137.10
N GLU A 460 -107.94 190.23 137.85
CA GLU A 460 -108.30 191.10 138.99
C GLU A 460 -108.54 192.58 138.61
N LYS A 461 -108.35 192.99 137.35
CA LYS A 461 -108.32 194.43 136.98
C LYS A 461 -109.54 194.98 136.24
N GLU A 462 -110.55 194.19 135.90
CA GLU A 462 -111.72 194.66 135.12
C GLU A 462 -113.08 194.45 135.82
N VAL A 463 -113.11 194.36 137.16
CA VAL A 463 -114.35 194.40 137.98
C VAL A 463 -114.54 195.75 138.69
N SER A 464 -114.00 196.86 138.17
CA SER A 464 -114.44 198.21 138.56
C SER A 464 -114.17 199.22 137.47
#